data_AF-A0A964L935-F1
#
_entry.id   AF-A0A964L935-F1
#
_cell.length_a   1.000
_cell.length_b   1.000
_cell.length_c   1.000
_cell.angle_alpha   90.00
_cell.angle_beta   90.00
_cell.angle_gamma   90.00
#
_symmetry.space_group_name_H-M   'P 1'
#
loop_
_entity.id
_entity.type
_entity.pdbx_description
1 polymer ?
#
loop_
_entity_poly.entity_id
_entity_poly.type
_entity_poly.pdbx_seq_one_letter_code
_entity_poly.pdbx_strand_id
1 'polypeptide(L)'
;MHVPKQSRAGFTLIELLVVIALIAVLAGLTIAFLPGAASSARESRAAGILQGALNIAKQRALRDQGPRGVRITYTNASLSISPPNLPAWNNGQAYAPMDGVIYNNLSFICMQANTNVPPNYTPPGAPADSAVWVLWRVATEFQYLEAPEHFTGGLISTITPANDTLRVDFGPTTGDLVNGYYSLVPPILNPAETLLWAVQPGDFLEVLGTGMMHQIVGLVDPWTFVITPPLPSAILPNPITGVGTPNYRIVRAPRPVGDEKLSLPSDTIVDFVTNYAFGNPLPLMDVAGVGYLDVVFGPSGAVITRGVATPNVHLWVRSPDAGGPTNFYKGDPTIVSIFTRTGFVGAYSPDQPPLSPYMAIR
;
A
#
# COMPACT_ATOMS: atom_id res chain seq x y z
N MET A 1 -27.30 -0.99 -77.43
CA MET A 1 -27.67 -1.32 -76.04
C MET A 1 -27.62 -0.02 -75.25
N HIS A 2 -28.77 0.59 -74.94
CA HIS A 2 -28.87 1.94 -74.36
C HIS A 2 -29.10 1.78 -72.85
N VAL A 3 -28.12 2.18 -72.03
CA VAL A 3 -28.23 2.12 -70.56
C VAL A 3 -29.07 3.32 -70.12
N PRO A 4 -30.25 3.12 -69.48
CA PRO A 4 -31.06 4.22 -69.00
C PRO A 4 -30.30 5.00 -67.92
N LYS A 5 -30.26 6.32 -68.08
CA LYS A 5 -29.57 7.25 -67.17
C LYS A 5 -30.40 7.38 -65.89
N GLN A 6 -29.95 6.74 -64.80
CA GLN A 6 -30.57 6.87 -63.48
C GLN A 6 -30.55 8.33 -63.03
N SER A 7 -31.74 8.94 -62.91
CA SER A 7 -31.90 10.25 -62.28
C SER A 7 -31.59 10.12 -60.80
N ARG A 8 -30.56 10.85 -60.34
CA ARG A 8 -30.24 10.94 -58.91
C ARG A 8 -31.31 11.81 -58.25
N ALA A 9 -32.08 11.24 -57.34
CA ALA A 9 -32.98 12.01 -56.49
C ALA A 9 -32.15 12.95 -55.59
N GLY A 10 -32.51 14.24 -55.55
CA GLY A 10 -31.91 15.19 -54.64
C GLY A 10 -32.52 15.07 -53.24
N PHE A 11 -31.71 15.27 -52.20
CA PHE A 11 -32.20 15.33 -50.82
C PHE A 11 -33.05 16.59 -50.61
N THR A 12 -34.18 16.42 -49.93
CA THR A 12 -35.05 17.53 -49.53
C THR A 12 -34.43 18.30 -48.35
N LEU A 13 -34.76 19.59 -48.25
CA LEU A 13 -34.27 20.44 -47.14
C LEU A 13 -34.70 19.88 -45.78
N ILE A 14 -35.90 19.31 -45.69
CA ILE A 14 -36.42 18.69 -44.47
C ILE A 14 -35.61 17.45 -44.05
N GLU A 15 -35.19 16.60 -45.00
CA GLU A 15 -34.33 15.46 -44.72
C GLU A 15 -32.99 15.90 -44.14
N LEU A 16 -32.39 16.95 -44.70
CA LEU A 16 -31.12 17.49 -44.20
C LEU A 16 -31.27 18.04 -42.77
N LEU A 17 -32.39 18.73 -42.47
CA LEU A 17 -32.66 19.26 -41.14
C LEU A 17 -32.81 18.16 -40.08
N VAL A 18 -33.51 17.07 -40.41
CA VAL A 18 -33.66 15.93 -39.48
C VAL A 18 -32.32 15.25 -39.21
N VAL A 19 -31.46 15.13 -40.23
CA VAL A 19 -30.13 14.53 -40.09
C VAL A 19 -29.25 15.36 -39.15
N ILE A 20 -29.19 16.68 -39.30
CA ILE A 20 -28.37 17.51 -38.41
C ILE A 20 -28.90 17.48 -36.96
N ALA A 21 -30.22 17.41 -36.77
CA ALA A 21 -30.82 17.29 -35.44
C ALA A 21 -30.45 15.96 -34.78
N LEU A 22 -30.51 14.85 -35.52
CA LEU A 22 -30.09 13.53 -35.01
C LEU A 22 -28.59 13.49 -34.68
N ILE A 23 -27.73 14.07 -35.52
CA ILE A 23 -26.28 14.14 -35.25
C ILE A 23 -26.01 14.95 -33.99
N ALA A 24 -26.70 16.09 -33.79
CA ALA A 24 -26.53 16.92 -32.59
C ALA A 24 -26.94 16.17 -31.30
N VAL A 25 -28.04 15.42 -31.33
CA VAL A 25 -28.48 14.59 -30.21
C VAL A 25 -27.48 13.47 -29.91
N LEU A 26 -27.02 12.75 -30.93
CA LEU A 26 -26.03 11.67 -30.77
C LEU A 26 -24.68 12.20 -30.26
N ALA A 27 -24.23 13.36 -30.75
CA ALA A 27 -23.01 14.00 -30.26
C ALA A 27 -23.14 14.42 -28.79
N GLY A 28 -24.29 14.98 -28.40
CA GLY A 28 -24.57 15.35 -27.02
C GLY A 28 -24.55 14.15 -26.06
N LEU A 29 -25.20 13.05 -26.44
CA LEU A 29 -25.16 11.79 -25.67
C LEU A 29 -23.73 11.25 -25.58
N THR A 30 -22.98 11.25 -26.67
CA THR A 30 -21.60 10.75 -26.69
C THR A 30 -20.71 11.54 -25.71
N ILE A 31 -20.78 12.87 -25.70
CA ILE A 31 -20.01 13.72 -24.78
C ILE A 31 -20.40 13.45 -23.31
N ALA A 32 -21.68 13.16 -23.03
CA ALA A 32 -22.15 12.89 -21.68
C ALA A 32 -21.61 11.56 -21.10
N PHE A 33 -21.42 10.52 -21.91
CA PHE A 33 -20.99 9.19 -21.44
C PHE A 33 -19.48 8.92 -21.56
N LEU A 34 -18.76 9.65 -22.42
CA LEU A 34 -17.33 9.42 -22.66
C LEU A 34 -16.43 9.50 -21.42
N PRO A 35 -16.61 10.46 -20.48
CA PRO A 35 -15.71 10.57 -19.32
C PRO A 35 -15.72 9.32 -18.42
N GLY A 36 -16.89 8.74 -18.17
CA GLY A 36 -17.05 7.56 -17.33
C GLY A 36 -16.34 6.33 -17.92
N ALA A 37 -16.58 6.04 -19.20
CA ALA A 37 -15.95 4.91 -19.89
C ALA A 37 -14.41 5.03 -19.89
N ALA A 38 -13.87 6.24 -20.02
CA ALA A 38 -12.43 6.48 -19.96
C ALA A 38 -11.85 6.22 -18.55
N SER A 39 -12.54 6.65 -17.48
CA SER A 39 -12.11 6.41 -16.10
C SER A 39 -12.07 4.92 -15.76
N SER A 40 -13.13 4.16 -16.06
CA SER A 40 -13.19 2.72 -15.81
C SER A 40 -12.14 1.93 -16.60
N ALA A 41 -11.85 2.35 -17.84
CA ALA A 41 -10.78 1.74 -18.63
C ALA A 41 -9.38 1.97 -18.02
N ARG A 42 -9.14 3.16 -17.44
CA ARG A 42 -7.90 3.45 -16.71
C ARG A 42 -7.79 2.64 -15.43
N GLU A 43 -8.86 2.54 -14.65
CA GLU A 43 -8.91 1.76 -13.41
C GLU A 43 -8.64 0.27 -13.66
N SER A 44 -9.32 -0.31 -14.64
CA SER A 44 -9.12 -1.71 -15.04
C SER A 44 -7.68 -1.95 -15.51
N ARG A 45 -7.09 -1.02 -16.28
CA ARG A 45 -5.69 -1.09 -16.69
C ARG A 45 -4.73 -1.02 -15.51
N ALA A 46 -4.93 -0.08 -14.59
CA ALA A 46 -4.11 0.08 -13.39
C ALA A 46 -4.19 -1.15 -12.48
N ALA A 47 -5.39 -1.71 -12.29
CA ALA A 47 -5.61 -2.95 -11.56
C ALA A 47 -4.92 -4.14 -12.24
N GLY A 48 -4.97 -4.23 -13.57
CA GLY A 48 -4.27 -5.25 -14.34
C GLY A 48 -2.74 -5.17 -14.19
N ILE A 49 -2.18 -3.96 -14.17
CA ILE A 49 -0.73 -3.74 -13.93
C ILE A 49 -0.34 -4.21 -12.51
N LEU A 50 -1.11 -3.80 -11.49
CA LEU A 50 -0.86 -4.18 -10.10
C LEU A 50 -1.02 -5.70 -9.89
N GLN A 51 -2.09 -6.29 -10.43
CA GLN A 51 -2.32 -7.74 -10.41
C GLN A 51 -1.18 -8.49 -11.12
N GLY A 52 -0.72 -7.99 -12.27
CA GLY A 52 0.41 -8.55 -13.01
C GLY A 52 1.69 -8.56 -12.17
N ALA A 53 2.03 -7.44 -11.53
CA ALA A 53 3.19 -7.33 -10.66
C ALA A 53 3.13 -8.30 -9.47
N LEU A 54 1.97 -8.41 -8.81
CA LEU A 54 1.76 -9.34 -7.71
C LEU A 54 1.89 -10.80 -8.16
N ASN A 55 1.33 -11.15 -9.33
CA ASN A 55 1.48 -12.48 -9.89
C ASN A 55 2.92 -12.80 -10.27
N ILE A 56 3.67 -11.84 -10.82
CA ILE A 56 5.11 -12.00 -11.11
C ILE A 56 5.88 -12.25 -9.80
N ALA A 57 5.64 -11.46 -8.76
CA ALA A 57 6.27 -11.65 -7.46
C ALA A 57 5.97 -13.04 -6.87
N LYS A 58 4.71 -13.48 -6.93
CA LYS A 58 4.32 -14.84 -6.52
C LYS A 58 5.05 -15.93 -7.30
N GLN A 59 5.08 -15.82 -8.63
CA GLN A 59 5.75 -16.83 -9.46
C GLN A 59 7.26 -16.86 -9.19
N ARG A 60 7.88 -15.72 -8.91
CA ARG A 60 9.28 -15.67 -8.46
C ARG A 60 9.46 -16.35 -7.10
N ALA A 61 8.54 -16.17 -6.15
CA ALA A 61 8.62 -16.84 -4.85
C ALA A 61 8.54 -18.37 -4.99
N LEU A 62 7.62 -18.86 -5.83
CA LEU A 62 7.48 -20.29 -6.14
C LEU A 62 8.71 -20.85 -6.88
N ARG A 63 9.29 -20.09 -7.80
CA ARG A 63 10.45 -20.52 -8.59
C ARG A 63 11.74 -20.52 -7.78
N ASP A 64 12.02 -19.43 -7.07
CA ASP A 64 13.29 -19.22 -6.36
C ASP A 64 13.28 -19.85 -4.96
N GLN A 65 12.14 -20.38 -4.51
CA GLN A 65 11.93 -20.96 -3.18
C GLN A 65 12.31 -20.00 -2.04
N GLY A 66 12.14 -18.70 -2.26
CA GLY A 66 12.43 -17.63 -1.30
C GLY A 66 11.30 -16.60 -1.24
N PRO A 67 11.19 -15.82 -0.15
CA PRO A 67 10.21 -14.74 -0.08
C PRO A 67 10.44 -13.69 -1.19
N ARG A 68 9.37 -13.37 -1.91
CA ARG A 68 9.32 -12.32 -2.94
C ARG A 68 8.02 -11.55 -2.81
N GLY A 69 8.01 -10.28 -3.19
CA GLY A 69 6.81 -9.48 -3.00
C GLY A 69 6.75 -8.21 -3.84
N VAL A 70 5.78 -7.38 -3.50
CA VAL A 70 5.63 -6.02 -4.00
C VAL A 70 5.44 -5.10 -2.80
N ARG A 71 6.25 -4.05 -2.72
CA ARG A 71 6.06 -2.92 -1.81
C ARG A 71 5.26 -1.86 -2.52
N ILE A 72 4.15 -1.45 -1.92
CA ILE A 72 3.31 -0.36 -2.40
C ILE A 72 3.52 0.81 -1.44
N THR A 73 4.24 1.83 -1.89
CA THR A 73 4.60 2.98 -1.07
C THR A 73 3.50 4.03 -1.21
N TYR A 74 2.90 4.42 -0.08
CA TYR A 74 1.98 5.53 -0.05
C TYR A 74 2.67 6.75 0.57
N THR A 75 2.37 7.91 0.02
CA THR A 75 2.73 9.14 0.71
C THR A 75 1.64 9.38 1.74
N ASN A 76 2.01 9.66 2.99
CA ASN A 76 1.12 10.36 3.90
C ASN A 76 0.99 11.76 3.32
N ALA A 77 0.10 11.92 2.34
CA ALA A 77 -0.25 13.21 1.84
C ALA A 77 -1.03 13.87 2.98
N SER A 78 -0.32 14.54 3.88
CA SER A 78 -0.78 15.82 4.41
C SER A 78 -0.84 16.75 3.21
N LEU A 79 -1.82 16.48 2.35
CA LEU A 79 -2.29 17.38 1.35
C LEU A 79 -2.73 18.57 2.19
N SER A 80 -1.84 19.56 2.31
CA SER A 80 -2.28 20.94 2.38
C SER A 80 -2.91 21.22 1.02
N ILE A 81 -4.08 20.61 0.80
CA ILE A 81 -5.11 21.28 0.05
C ILE A 81 -5.30 22.54 0.90
N SER A 82 -4.59 23.61 0.54
CA SER A 82 -5.24 24.88 0.35
C SER A 82 -5.91 24.75 -1.01
N PRO A 83 -7.09 24.09 -1.11
CA PRO A 83 -7.84 24.20 -2.34
C PRO A 83 -8.18 25.68 -2.46
N PRO A 84 -7.94 26.32 -3.61
CA PRO A 84 -8.18 27.74 -3.75
C PRO A 84 -9.63 28.17 -3.49
N ASN A 85 -10.57 27.24 -3.27
CA ASN A 85 -12.01 27.52 -3.15
C ASN A 85 -12.81 26.62 -2.20
N LEU A 86 -12.23 25.87 -1.25
CA LEU A 86 -13.12 25.29 -0.22
C LEU A 86 -13.64 26.43 0.67
N PRO A 87 -14.96 26.51 0.91
CA PRO A 87 -15.50 27.53 1.79
C PRO A 87 -14.89 27.35 3.18
N ALA A 88 -14.48 28.47 3.78
CA ALA A 88 -14.17 28.50 5.20
C ALA A 88 -15.42 28.02 5.96
N TRP A 89 -15.21 27.18 6.98
CA TRP A 89 -16.28 26.73 7.85
C TRP A 89 -17.07 27.93 8.36
N ASN A 90 -18.38 27.90 8.15
CA ASN A 90 -19.31 28.93 8.57
C ASN A 90 -20.40 28.26 9.41
N ASN A 91 -20.56 28.72 10.66
CA ASN A 91 -21.57 28.19 11.57
C ASN A 91 -22.98 28.27 10.97
N GLY A 92 -23.29 29.29 10.15
CA GLY A 92 -24.60 29.46 9.53
C GLY A 92 -24.84 28.62 8.27
N GLN A 93 -23.86 27.87 7.78
CA GLN A 93 -24.00 27.04 6.59
C GLN A 93 -24.33 25.60 6.99
N ALA A 94 -25.36 25.01 6.36
CA ALA A 94 -25.60 23.58 6.44
C ALA A 94 -24.66 22.86 5.48
N TYR A 95 -23.93 21.87 5.98
CA TYR A 95 -23.04 21.04 5.17
C TYR A 95 -23.65 19.66 5.00
N ALA A 96 -23.66 19.17 3.78
CA ALA A 96 -24.09 17.81 3.46
C ALA A 96 -23.01 16.79 3.87
N PRO A 97 -23.37 15.51 4.07
CA PRO A 97 -22.38 14.45 4.19
C PRO A 97 -21.46 14.46 2.96
N MET A 98 -20.16 14.37 3.23
CA MET A 98 -19.03 14.47 2.30
C MET A 98 -18.65 15.87 1.79
N ASP A 99 -19.27 16.95 2.30
CA ASP A 99 -18.81 18.31 1.99
C ASP A 99 -17.42 18.59 2.58
N GLY A 100 -16.52 19.14 1.75
CA GLY A 100 -15.21 19.61 2.16
C GLY A 100 -15.26 21.04 2.71
N VAL A 101 -14.61 21.29 3.85
CA VAL A 101 -14.55 22.61 4.50
C VAL A 101 -13.17 22.89 5.07
N ILE A 102 -12.79 24.17 5.17
CA ILE A 102 -11.55 24.59 5.86
C ILE A 102 -11.88 25.18 7.22
N TYR A 103 -11.25 24.68 8.28
CA TYR A 103 -11.35 25.25 9.63
C TYR A 103 -9.94 25.31 10.26
N ASN A 104 -9.52 26.46 10.79
CA ASN A 104 -8.18 26.63 11.37
C ASN A 104 -7.01 26.14 10.48
N ASN A 105 -7.05 26.45 9.16
CA ASN A 105 -6.07 26.00 8.16
C ASN A 105 -5.96 24.47 7.95
N LEU A 106 -6.94 23.70 8.43
CA LEU A 106 -7.04 22.27 8.18
C LEU A 106 -8.26 21.99 7.31
N SER A 107 -8.14 21.00 6.42
CA SER A 107 -9.25 20.53 5.57
C SER A 107 -10.02 19.42 6.28
N PHE A 108 -11.34 19.50 6.27
CA PHE A 108 -12.24 18.51 6.87
C PHE A 108 -13.27 18.03 5.85
N ILE A 109 -13.75 16.80 6.02
CA ILE A 109 -14.90 16.24 5.31
C ILE A 109 -16.01 16.01 6.33
N CYS A 110 -17.20 16.58 6.09
CA CYS A 110 -18.35 16.36 6.96
C CYS A 110 -18.81 14.91 6.84
N MET A 111 -18.79 14.11 7.91
CA MET A 111 -19.25 12.71 7.85
C MET A 111 -20.77 12.56 8.03
N GLN A 112 -21.44 13.61 8.51
CA GLN A 112 -22.88 13.66 8.74
C GLN A 112 -23.38 15.07 8.39
N ALA A 113 -24.66 15.18 8.03
CA ALA A 113 -25.28 16.47 7.82
C ALA A 113 -25.28 17.23 9.14
N ASN A 114 -24.63 18.39 9.21
CA ASN A 114 -24.60 19.20 10.43
C ASN A 114 -24.75 20.69 10.11
N THR A 115 -25.24 21.41 11.12
CA THR A 115 -25.29 22.87 11.17
C THR A 115 -24.63 23.29 12.48
N ASN A 116 -23.85 24.38 12.47
CA ASN A 116 -23.28 25.01 13.67
C ASN A 116 -22.29 24.19 14.55
N VAL A 117 -21.85 23.00 14.12
CA VAL A 117 -20.87 22.21 14.90
C VAL A 117 -19.55 22.14 14.14
N PRO A 118 -18.48 22.84 14.58
CA PRO A 118 -17.20 22.78 13.89
C PRO A 118 -16.71 21.34 13.78
N PRO A 119 -16.00 20.97 12.69
CA PRO A 119 -15.52 19.60 12.47
C PRO A 119 -14.67 19.00 13.60
N ASN A 120 -14.16 19.85 14.50
CA ASN A 120 -13.34 19.46 15.65
C ASN A 120 -14.12 19.46 16.99
N TYR A 121 -15.46 19.57 16.97
CA TYR A 121 -16.25 19.43 18.19
C TYR A 121 -16.39 17.96 18.53
N THR A 122 -15.58 17.48 19.47
CA THR A 122 -15.86 16.27 20.23
C THR A 122 -16.98 16.62 21.23
N PRO A 123 -18.18 16.01 21.15
CA PRO A 123 -19.20 16.19 22.16
C PRO A 123 -18.62 15.86 23.55
N PRO A 124 -18.94 16.60 24.61
CA PRO A 124 -18.61 16.22 25.97
C PRO A 124 -19.12 14.80 26.25
N GLY A 125 -18.22 13.82 26.38
CA GLY A 125 -18.55 12.40 26.57
C GLY A 125 -18.36 11.49 25.34
N ALA A 126 -18.03 12.02 24.16
CA ALA A 126 -17.53 11.19 23.07
C ALA A 126 -16.11 10.70 23.40
N PRO A 127 -15.77 9.43 23.13
CA PRO A 127 -14.38 8.99 23.24
C PRO A 127 -13.51 9.91 22.39
N ALA A 128 -12.31 10.27 22.89
CA ALA A 128 -11.42 11.31 22.36
C ALA A 128 -10.88 11.06 20.93
N ASP A 129 -11.51 10.18 20.16
CA ASP A 129 -11.07 9.66 18.86
C ASP A 129 -12.08 9.93 17.72
N SER A 130 -13.14 10.71 17.97
CA SER A 130 -14.20 10.94 16.97
C SER A 130 -13.92 12.04 15.95
N ALA A 131 -12.75 12.70 16.00
CA ALA A 131 -12.24 13.49 14.88
C ALA A 131 -11.32 12.59 14.04
N VAL A 132 -11.92 11.76 13.18
CA VAL A 132 -11.17 10.88 12.28
C VAL A 132 -10.51 11.75 11.21
N TRP A 133 -9.25 12.09 11.44
CA TRP A 133 -8.36 12.66 10.44
C TRP A 133 -8.24 11.66 9.30
N VAL A 134 -8.93 11.90 8.18
CA VAL A 134 -8.71 11.09 6.97
C VAL A 134 -7.41 11.57 6.34
N LEU A 135 -6.29 11.12 6.90
CA LEU A 135 -5.00 11.18 6.24
C LEU A 135 -5.13 10.36 4.96
N TRP A 136 -5.02 11.03 3.81
CA TRP A 136 -5.03 10.37 2.52
C TRP A 136 -3.79 9.47 2.42
N ARG A 137 -4.04 8.16 2.44
CA ARG A 137 -3.02 7.14 2.18
C ARG A 137 -3.29 6.60 0.79
N VAL A 138 -2.62 7.20 -0.19
CA VAL A 138 -2.73 6.82 -1.61
C VAL A 138 -1.36 6.46 -2.16
N ALA A 139 -1.31 5.46 -3.02
CA ALA A 139 -0.09 5.08 -3.73
C ALA A 139 -0.28 5.16 -5.25
N THR A 140 0.75 5.64 -5.95
CA THR A 140 0.84 5.68 -7.40
C THR A 140 1.99 4.82 -7.92
N GLU A 141 2.82 4.29 -7.02
CA GLU A 141 4.04 3.57 -7.33
C GLU A 141 4.15 2.31 -6.46
N PHE A 142 4.82 1.30 -7.00
CA PHE A 142 5.18 0.11 -6.27
C PHE A 142 6.52 -0.45 -6.77
N GLN A 143 7.15 -1.32 -5.99
CA GLN A 143 8.47 -1.86 -6.28
C GLN A 143 8.54 -3.33 -5.89
N TYR A 144 9.34 -4.13 -6.59
CA TYR A 144 9.55 -5.53 -6.22
C TYR A 144 10.35 -5.67 -4.93
N LEU A 145 10.00 -6.67 -4.14
CA LEU A 145 10.69 -7.09 -2.92
C LEU A 145 11.35 -8.46 -3.09
N GLU A 146 12.49 -8.64 -2.43
CA GLU A 146 13.23 -9.90 -2.32
C GLU A 146 13.78 -10.01 -0.91
N ALA A 147 13.56 -11.16 -0.26
CA ALA A 147 14.35 -11.50 0.91
C ALA A 147 15.77 -11.85 0.47
N PRO A 148 16.78 -11.12 0.96
CA PRO A 148 18.16 -11.51 0.77
C PRO A 148 18.45 -12.85 1.47
N GLU A 149 19.54 -13.52 1.09
CA GLU A 149 20.02 -14.75 1.77
C GLU A 149 20.23 -14.54 3.28
N HIS A 150 20.19 -15.60 4.08
CA HIS A 150 20.42 -15.46 5.53
C HIS A 150 21.81 -14.90 5.81
N PHE A 151 21.90 -14.00 6.79
CA PHE A 151 23.20 -13.53 7.27
C PHE A 151 23.76 -14.53 8.29
N THR A 152 24.97 -15.00 8.02
CA THR A 152 25.73 -15.96 8.83
C THR A 152 27.15 -15.45 9.16
N GLY A 153 27.39 -14.14 9.00
CA GLY A 153 28.71 -13.54 9.18
C GLY A 153 29.05 -13.29 10.65
N GLY A 154 30.15 -13.87 11.11
CA GLY A 154 30.67 -13.67 12.47
C GLY A 154 30.13 -14.62 13.51
N LEU A 155 30.46 -14.35 14.77
CA LEU A 155 30.10 -15.15 15.94
C LEU A 155 29.34 -14.27 16.92
N ILE A 156 28.27 -14.80 17.51
CA ILE A 156 27.64 -14.10 18.65
C ILE A 156 28.55 -14.26 19.86
N SER A 157 29.17 -13.16 20.29
CA SER A 157 30.17 -13.11 21.36
C SER A 157 29.53 -13.10 22.74
N THR A 158 28.48 -12.28 22.92
CA THR A 158 27.75 -12.14 24.18
C THR A 158 26.27 -11.88 23.93
N ILE A 159 25.46 -12.33 24.88
CA ILE A 159 24.02 -12.09 24.91
C ILE A 159 23.69 -11.55 26.31
N THR A 160 23.37 -10.26 26.40
CA THR A 160 23.18 -9.58 27.70
C THR A 160 21.75 -9.06 27.86
N PRO A 161 21.07 -9.35 28.98
CA PRO A 161 19.77 -8.75 29.29
C PRO A 161 19.88 -7.22 29.41
N ALA A 162 18.92 -6.50 28.83
CA ALA A 162 18.83 -5.04 28.93
C ALA A 162 17.36 -4.61 28.99
N ASN A 163 16.83 -4.34 30.18
CA ASN A 163 15.52 -3.68 30.42
C ASN A 163 14.42 -4.07 29.40
N ASP A 164 13.99 -5.34 29.42
CA ASP A 164 12.99 -5.97 28.51
C ASP A 164 13.44 -6.29 27.08
N THR A 165 14.68 -6.00 26.74
CA THR A 165 15.31 -6.38 25.48
C THR A 165 16.58 -7.17 25.71
N LEU A 166 17.11 -7.77 24.65
CA LEU A 166 18.35 -8.52 24.72
C LEU A 166 19.34 -7.97 23.69
N ARG A 167 20.55 -7.66 24.15
CA ARG A 167 21.65 -7.23 23.28
C ARG A 167 22.42 -8.43 22.80
N VAL A 168 22.61 -8.51 21.49
CA VAL A 168 23.41 -9.53 20.82
C VAL A 168 24.61 -8.84 20.19
N ASP A 169 25.80 -9.19 20.68
CA ASP A 169 27.07 -8.59 20.24
C ASP A 169 27.83 -9.60 19.36
N PHE A 170 28.33 -9.14 18.22
CA PHE A 170 29.13 -9.93 17.28
C PHE A 170 30.64 -9.70 17.44
N GLY A 171 31.05 -8.73 18.24
CA GLY A 171 32.43 -8.28 18.40
C GLY A 171 32.98 -7.53 17.16
N PRO A 172 33.89 -6.57 17.34
CA PRO A 172 34.40 -5.70 16.27
C PRO A 172 35.26 -6.41 15.22
N THR A 173 35.69 -7.63 15.50
CA THR A 173 36.59 -8.41 14.63
C THR A 173 35.87 -9.46 13.80
N THR A 174 34.61 -9.77 14.12
CA THR A 174 33.98 -11.01 13.67
C THR A 174 32.71 -10.82 12.84
N GLY A 175 31.87 -9.80 13.05
CA GLY A 175 30.60 -9.71 12.31
C GLY A 175 30.18 -8.30 11.89
N ASP A 176 30.46 -7.93 10.65
CA ASP A 176 30.05 -6.64 10.11
C ASP A 176 28.56 -6.65 9.74
N LEU A 177 27.72 -6.13 10.64
CA LEU A 177 26.26 -6.07 10.45
C LEU A 177 25.84 -4.98 9.47
N VAL A 178 26.73 -4.03 9.18
CA VAL A 178 26.43 -2.83 8.39
C VAL A 178 27.12 -2.85 7.03
N ASN A 179 27.81 -3.93 6.69
CA ASN A 179 28.51 -4.10 5.40
C ASN A 179 29.51 -2.97 5.10
N GLY A 180 30.22 -2.50 6.13
CA GLY A 180 31.26 -1.48 6.02
C GLY A 180 30.76 -0.05 5.97
N TYR A 181 29.43 0.18 6.00
CA TYR A 181 28.81 1.50 6.02
C TYR A 181 28.86 2.18 7.41
N TYR A 182 30.02 2.09 8.08
CA TYR A 182 30.26 2.71 9.37
C TYR A 182 31.50 3.60 9.33
N SER A 183 31.30 4.88 9.64
CA SER A 183 32.41 5.80 9.89
C SER A 183 32.86 5.67 11.34
N LEU A 184 34.16 5.44 11.55
CA LEU A 184 34.75 5.30 12.87
C LEU A 184 34.88 6.64 13.62
N VAL A 185 34.72 7.79 12.94
CA VAL A 185 34.98 9.11 13.53
C VAL A 185 34.10 10.21 12.90
N PRO A 186 33.17 10.83 13.66
CA PRO A 186 32.49 10.28 14.83
C PRO A 186 31.58 9.09 14.44
N PRO A 187 31.31 8.15 15.37
CA PRO A 187 30.46 7.00 15.11
C PRO A 187 29.01 7.46 14.96
N ILE A 188 28.60 7.75 13.73
CA ILE A 188 27.23 8.11 13.40
C ILE A 188 26.75 7.03 12.44
N LEU A 189 25.82 6.20 12.90
CA LEU A 189 24.99 5.40 12.01
C LEU A 189 24.17 6.40 11.20
N ASN A 190 24.43 6.51 9.90
CA ASN A 190 23.63 7.32 9.01
C ASN A 190 22.31 6.59 8.74
N PRO A 191 21.16 7.06 9.26
CA PRO A 191 19.89 6.37 9.06
C PRO A 191 19.48 6.30 7.57
N ALA A 192 20.02 7.18 6.72
CA ALA A 192 19.77 7.14 5.28
C ALA A 192 20.44 5.93 4.59
N GLU A 193 21.48 5.36 5.18
CA GLU A 193 22.22 4.21 4.64
C GLU A 193 21.73 2.88 5.22
N THR A 194 20.73 2.89 6.11
CA THR A 194 20.21 1.66 6.73
C THR A 194 19.75 0.64 5.70
N LEU A 195 19.27 1.11 4.55
CA LEU A 195 18.85 0.25 3.42
C LEU A 195 20.00 -0.61 2.85
N LEU A 196 21.25 -0.18 3.03
CA LEU A 196 22.46 -0.86 2.55
C LEU A 196 23.08 -1.80 3.58
N TRP A 197 22.64 -1.75 4.84
CA TRP A 197 23.19 -2.59 5.90
C TRP A 197 22.90 -4.07 5.65
N ALA A 198 23.83 -4.94 6.02
CA ALA A 198 23.63 -6.39 5.92
C ALA A 198 22.44 -6.82 6.77
N VAL A 199 22.36 -6.32 8.02
CA VAL A 199 21.28 -6.58 8.97
C VAL A 199 20.54 -5.28 9.29
N GLN A 200 19.20 -5.32 9.29
CA GLN A 200 18.33 -4.18 9.50
C GLN A 200 17.31 -4.46 10.60
N PRO A 201 16.77 -3.42 11.28
CA PRO A 201 15.58 -3.57 12.10
C PRO A 201 14.43 -4.18 11.27
N GLY A 202 13.77 -5.19 11.81
CA GLY A 202 12.77 -5.99 11.11
C GLY A 202 13.25 -7.38 10.71
N ASP A 203 14.56 -7.61 10.61
CA ASP A 203 15.15 -8.94 10.42
C ASP A 203 14.90 -9.82 11.66
N PHE A 204 15.09 -11.13 11.52
CA PHE A 204 14.83 -12.09 12.61
C PHE A 204 16.06 -12.94 12.92
N LEU A 205 16.41 -13.04 14.20
CA LEU A 205 17.46 -13.89 14.72
C LEU A 205 16.88 -15.22 15.20
N GLU A 206 17.50 -16.32 14.77
CA GLU A 206 17.38 -17.63 15.42
C GLU A 206 18.74 -18.03 15.99
N VAL A 207 18.74 -18.50 17.24
CA VAL A 207 19.96 -18.93 17.94
C VAL A 207 19.82 -20.41 18.29
N LEU A 208 20.92 -21.15 18.11
CA LEU A 208 21.08 -22.57 18.46
C LEU A 208 20.08 -23.53 17.79
N GLY A 209 19.47 -23.14 16.66
CA GLY A 209 18.51 -23.99 15.94
C GLY A 209 17.25 -24.31 16.74
N THR A 210 16.88 -23.43 17.69
CA THR A 210 15.72 -23.63 18.57
C THR A 210 14.37 -23.53 17.84
N GLY A 211 14.37 -23.04 16.60
CA GLY A 211 13.16 -22.73 15.85
C GLY A 211 12.43 -21.47 16.31
N MET A 212 12.89 -20.81 17.39
CA MET A 212 12.32 -19.56 17.85
C MET A 212 12.99 -18.36 17.19
N MET A 213 12.16 -17.51 16.61
CA MET A 213 12.57 -16.31 15.87
C MET A 213 12.38 -15.08 16.76
N HIS A 214 13.44 -14.27 16.87
CA HIS A 214 13.42 -13.02 17.60
C HIS A 214 13.58 -11.85 16.65
N GLN A 215 12.68 -10.88 16.70
CA GLN A 215 12.77 -9.73 15.81
C GLN A 215 13.87 -8.79 16.27
N ILE A 216 14.74 -8.36 15.36
CA ILE A 216 15.71 -7.29 15.55
C ILE A 216 14.95 -5.96 15.53
N VAL A 217 14.96 -5.22 16.63
CA VAL A 217 14.22 -3.95 16.77
C VAL A 217 15.08 -2.72 16.51
N GLY A 218 16.40 -2.85 16.60
CA GLY A 218 17.33 -1.74 16.43
C GLY A 218 18.77 -2.19 16.51
N LEU A 219 19.66 -1.48 15.82
CA LEU A 219 21.11 -1.62 16.00
C LEU A 219 21.56 -0.58 17.03
N VAL A 220 22.39 -1.00 17.99
CA VAL A 220 23.03 -0.11 18.97
C VAL A 220 24.31 0.47 18.36
N ASP A 221 25.05 -0.37 17.66
CA ASP A 221 26.31 -0.07 16.98
C ASP A 221 26.49 -1.10 15.83
N PRO A 222 27.57 -1.06 15.02
CA PRO A 222 27.77 -1.96 13.89
C PRO A 222 27.88 -3.45 14.22
N TRP A 223 28.02 -3.80 15.49
CA TRP A 223 28.29 -5.16 15.97
C TRP A 223 27.20 -5.63 16.92
N THR A 224 26.40 -4.70 17.46
CA THR A 224 25.39 -4.98 18.47
C THR A 224 24.00 -4.58 18.01
N PHE A 225 23.04 -5.50 18.15
CA PHE A 225 21.63 -5.18 17.98
C PHE A 225 20.78 -5.63 19.16
N VAL A 226 19.55 -5.13 19.18
CA VAL A 226 18.54 -5.39 20.19
C VAL A 226 17.44 -6.25 19.58
N ILE A 227 16.96 -7.27 20.31
CA ILE A 227 15.85 -8.13 19.88
C ILE A 227 14.62 -8.07 20.79
N THR A 228 13.45 -8.41 20.22
CA THR A 228 12.17 -8.62 20.93
C THR A 228 11.39 -9.82 20.36
N PRO A 229 10.68 -10.62 21.18
CA PRO A 229 10.77 -10.64 22.65
C PRO A 229 12.17 -11.09 23.11
N PRO A 230 12.59 -10.80 24.36
CA PRO A 230 13.88 -11.25 24.87
C PRO A 230 13.96 -12.79 24.90
N LEU A 231 15.17 -13.35 24.76
CA LEU A 231 15.36 -14.80 24.88
C LEU A 231 14.95 -15.26 26.30
N PRO A 232 14.18 -16.37 26.42
CA PRO A 232 13.94 -16.99 27.71
C PRO A 232 15.26 -17.34 28.39
N SER A 233 15.41 -16.99 29.67
CA SER A 233 16.62 -17.26 30.46
C SER A 233 17.02 -18.74 30.49
N ALA A 234 16.07 -19.65 30.29
CA ALA A 234 16.31 -21.10 30.24
C ALA A 234 17.05 -21.59 28.98
N ILE A 235 17.10 -20.80 27.90
CA ILE A 235 17.67 -21.22 26.60
C ILE A 235 19.17 -20.94 26.50
N LEU A 236 19.70 -20.14 27.41
CA LEU A 236 21.13 -19.93 27.58
C LEU A 236 21.58 -20.57 28.90
N PRO A 237 21.60 -21.92 29.01
CA PRO A 237 21.98 -22.61 30.24
C PRO A 237 23.42 -22.29 30.67
N ASN A 238 24.25 -21.80 29.74
CA ASN A 238 25.48 -21.10 30.06
C ASN A 238 25.48 -19.75 29.31
N PRO A 239 25.83 -18.63 29.98
CA PRO A 239 26.09 -17.40 29.25
C PRO A 239 27.19 -17.69 28.22
N ILE A 240 27.00 -17.23 26.99
CA ILE A 240 28.02 -17.34 25.95
C ILE A 240 29.18 -16.45 26.41
N THR A 241 30.18 -17.04 27.07
CA THR A 241 31.35 -16.34 27.62
C THR A 241 32.61 -16.92 27.01
N GLY A 242 33.34 -16.10 26.26
CA GLY A 242 34.72 -16.34 25.83
C GLY A 242 34.90 -16.92 24.43
N VAL A 243 34.01 -17.81 23.98
CA VAL A 243 34.04 -18.35 22.61
C VAL A 243 32.66 -18.13 22.01
N GLY A 244 32.55 -17.15 21.11
CA GLY A 244 31.27 -16.83 20.47
C GLY A 244 30.68 -18.04 19.73
N THR A 245 29.36 -18.10 19.59
CA THR A 245 28.70 -19.21 18.88
C THR A 245 28.51 -18.89 17.39
N PRO A 246 28.88 -19.80 16.48
CA PRO A 246 28.51 -19.71 15.06
C PRO A 246 27.10 -20.26 14.80
N ASN A 247 26.48 -20.92 15.78
CA ASN A 247 25.20 -21.59 15.61
C ASN A 247 24.04 -20.60 15.80
N TYR A 248 23.89 -19.72 14.81
CA TYR A 248 22.75 -18.82 14.65
C TYR A 248 22.48 -18.61 13.17
N ARG A 249 21.32 -18.02 12.85
CA ARG A 249 21.07 -17.43 11.55
C ARG A 249 20.25 -16.16 11.70
N ILE A 250 20.54 -15.16 10.88
CA ILE A 250 19.69 -13.98 10.74
C ILE A 250 18.91 -14.10 9.44
N VAL A 251 17.61 -14.31 9.55
CA VAL A 251 16.67 -14.32 8.43
C VAL A 251 16.33 -12.87 8.10
N ARG A 252 16.78 -12.42 6.94
CA ARG A 252 16.60 -11.04 6.49
C ARG A 252 15.19 -10.83 5.95
N ALA A 253 14.56 -9.74 6.38
CA ALA A 253 13.26 -9.32 5.89
C ALA A 253 13.33 -8.99 4.38
N PRO A 254 12.23 -9.14 3.63
CA PRO A 254 12.15 -8.69 2.24
C PRO A 254 12.48 -7.21 2.08
N ARG A 255 13.33 -6.89 1.12
CA ARG A 255 13.79 -5.53 0.81
C ARG A 255 13.50 -5.17 -0.64
N PRO A 256 13.31 -3.88 -0.98
CA PRO A 256 13.19 -3.44 -2.35
C PRO A 256 14.40 -3.87 -3.20
N VAL A 257 14.14 -4.36 -4.41
CA VAL A 257 15.18 -4.78 -5.36
C VAL A 257 15.30 -3.77 -6.49
N GLY A 258 16.54 -3.41 -6.79
CA GLY A 258 16.86 -2.41 -7.81
C GLY A 258 16.36 -1.02 -7.44
N ASP A 259 16.54 -0.08 -8.35
CA ASP A 259 16.03 1.30 -8.20
C ASP A 259 14.77 1.54 -9.04
N GLU A 260 14.36 0.54 -9.84
CA GLU A 260 13.21 0.65 -10.73
C GLU A 260 11.90 0.57 -9.94
N LYS A 261 11.16 1.68 -9.95
CA LYS A 261 9.79 1.74 -9.46
C LYS A 261 8.82 1.56 -10.63
N LEU A 262 7.77 0.79 -10.38
CA LEU A 262 6.67 0.61 -11.30
C LEU A 262 5.59 1.64 -10.97
N SER A 263 5.34 2.54 -11.91
CA SER A 263 4.28 3.53 -11.77
C SER A 263 2.96 2.99 -12.32
N LEU A 264 1.87 3.31 -11.63
CA LEU A 264 0.53 3.13 -12.18
C LEU A 264 0.29 4.13 -13.34
N PRO A 265 -0.70 3.88 -14.22
CA PRO A 265 -1.14 4.87 -15.20
C PRO A 265 -1.43 6.23 -14.56
N SER A 266 -1.23 7.31 -15.32
CA SER A 266 -1.58 8.65 -14.85
C SER A 266 -3.03 8.71 -14.39
N ASP A 267 -3.29 9.53 -13.36
CA ASP A 267 -4.62 9.72 -12.78
C ASP A 267 -5.24 8.42 -12.24
N THR A 268 -4.41 7.48 -11.77
CA THR A 268 -4.85 6.30 -11.03
C THR A 268 -4.11 6.16 -9.71
N ILE A 269 -4.81 5.67 -8.70
CA ILE A 269 -4.29 5.53 -7.33
C ILE A 269 -4.72 4.19 -6.74
N VAL A 270 -3.95 3.71 -5.77
CA VAL A 270 -4.38 2.68 -4.81
C VAL A 270 -4.79 3.39 -3.52
N ASP A 271 -6.04 3.20 -3.12
CA ASP A 271 -6.65 3.77 -1.92
C ASP A 271 -6.58 2.79 -0.75
N PHE A 272 -5.89 3.19 0.30
CA PHE A 272 -5.68 2.40 1.52
C PHE A 272 -6.73 2.69 2.60
N VAL A 273 -7.50 3.77 2.47
CA VAL A 273 -8.44 4.24 3.48
C VAL A 273 -9.76 3.47 3.40
N THR A 274 -10.25 3.17 2.19
CA THR A 274 -11.56 2.49 2.00
C THR A 274 -11.69 1.19 2.81
N ASN A 275 -10.59 0.46 2.98
CA ASN A 275 -10.54 -0.77 3.79
C ASN A 275 -11.01 -0.61 5.23
N TYR A 276 -10.78 0.54 5.86
CA TYR A 276 -11.26 0.82 7.22
C TYR A 276 -12.79 0.88 7.27
N ALA A 277 -13.43 1.48 6.25
CA ALA A 277 -14.89 1.58 6.18
C ALA A 277 -15.57 0.21 6.07
N PHE A 278 -14.87 -0.80 5.53
CA PHE A 278 -15.36 -2.17 5.39
C PHE A 278 -14.84 -3.13 6.47
N GLY A 279 -14.19 -2.63 7.53
CA GLY A 279 -13.71 -3.46 8.64
C GLY A 279 -12.58 -4.43 8.27
N ASN A 280 -11.84 -4.17 7.19
CA ASN A 280 -10.68 -4.96 6.77
C ASN A 280 -9.41 -4.08 6.69
N PRO A 281 -8.96 -3.48 7.80
CA PRO A 281 -7.82 -2.57 7.77
C PRO A 281 -6.56 -3.25 7.25
N LEU A 282 -5.81 -2.55 6.39
CA LEU A 282 -4.56 -3.04 5.83
C LEU A 282 -3.42 -2.96 6.87
N PRO A 283 -2.48 -3.92 6.91
CA PRO A 283 -1.34 -3.90 7.81
C PRO A 283 -0.25 -2.96 7.28
N LEU A 284 -0.52 -1.67 7.42
CA LEU A 284 0.38 -0.62 6.97
C LEU A 284 1.57 -0.47 7.91
N MET A 285 2.74 -0.21 7.33
CA MET A 285 3.96 0.11 8.05
C MET A 285 4.29 1.58 7.80
N ASP A 286 4.48 2.36 8.86
CA ASP A 286 4.90 3.76 8.77
C ASP A 286 6.33 3.88 9.33
N VAL A 287 7.30 4.26 8.49
CA VAL A 287 8.70 4.48 8.87
C VAL A 287 9.12 5.89 8.45
N ALA A 288 9.46 6.74 9.43
CA ALA A 288 9.93 8.11 9.19
C ALA A 288 8.99 8.96 8.30
N GLY A 289 7.68 8.79 8.43
CA GLY A 289 6.67 9.56 7.68
C GLY A 289 6.34 9.00 6.29
N VAL A 290 7.11 8.03 5.78
CA VAL A 290 6.76 7.26 4.59
C VAL A 290 6.06 5.99 5.01
N GLY A 291 4.88 5.77 4.46
CA GLY A 291 4.10 4.59 4.72
C GLY A 291 4.14 3.61 3.56
N TYR A 292 4.06 2.31 3.84
CA TYR A 292 4.00 1.29 2.81
C TYR A 292 3.19 0.08 3.24
N LEU A 293 2.74 -0.68 2.24
CA LEU A 293 2.23 -2.03 2.38
C LEU A 293 3.14 -2.97 1.60
N ASP A 294 3.67 -3.98 2.28
CA ASP A 294 4.39 -5.06 1.63
C ASP A 294 3.42 -6.22 1.39
N VAL A 295 3.28 -6.68 0.15
CA VAL A 295 2.61 -7.95 -0.16
C VAL A 295 3.68 -8.97 -0.50
N VAL A 296 4.01 -9.83 0.46
CA VAL A 296 5.10 -10.81 0.36
C VAL A 296 4.50 -12.21 0.23
N PHE A 297 4.93 -12.92 -0.80
CA PHE A 297 4.61 -14.32 -1.03
C PHE A 297 5.75 -15.21 -0.52
N GLY A 298 5.41 -16.27 0.20
CA GLY A 298 6.36 -17.31 0.60
C GLY A 298 6.57 -18.37 -0.49
N PRO A 299 7.47 -19.34 -0.26
CA PRO A 299 7.76 -20.43 -1.21
C PRO A 299 6.56 -21.34 -1.52
N SER A 300 5.54 -21.35 -0.67
CA SER A 300 4.26 -22.05 -0.90
C SER A 300 3.27 -21.26 -1.78
N GLY A 301 3.62 -20.01 -2.12
CA GLY A 301 2.73 -19.08 -2.82
C GLY A 301 1.73 -18.37 -1.92
N ALA A 302 1.63 -18.71 -0.62
CA ALA A 302 0.80 -18.00 0.35
C ALA A 302 1.39 -16.62 0.69
N VAL A 303 0.55 -15.69 1.13
CA VAL A 303 0.97 -14.37 1.63
C VAL A 303 1.51 -14.52 3.05
N ILE A 304 2.72 -14.04 3.27
CA ILE A 304 3.43 -14.04 4.57
C ILE A 304 3.73 -12.61 5.06
N THR A 305 3.03 -11.62 4.52
CA THR A 305 3.11 -10.23 4.97
C THR A 305 2.83 -10.13 6.47
N ARG A 306 3.70 -9.40 7.17
CA ARG A 306 3.54 -9.13 8.60
C ARG A 306 2.25 -8.36 8.89
N GLY A 307 1.53 -8.76 9.93
CA GLY A 307 0.33 -8.07 10.41
C GLY A 307 -0.96 -8.39 9.63
N VAL A 308 -0.89 -9.16 8.54
CA VAL A 308 -2.09 -9.65 7.87
C VAL A 308 -2.79 -10.66 8.78
N ALA A 309 -3.95 -10.27 9.32
CA ALA A 309 -4.81 -11.14 10.12
C ALA A 309 -6.05 -11.63 9.36
N THR A 310 -6.36 -11.02 8.22
CA THR A 310 -7.57 -11.28 7.44
C THR A 310 -7.32 -12.33 6.35
N PRO A 311 -8.37 -13.03 5.90
CA PRO A 311 -8.23 -14.04 4.84
C PRO A 311 -7.89 -13.41 3.48
N ASN A 312 -8.20 -12.12 3.29
CA ASN A 312 -8.01 -11.40 2.04
C ASN A 312 -7.46 -9.99 2.29
N VAL A 313 -6.54 -9.56 1.43
CA VAL A 313 -6.09 -8.17 1.32
C VAL A 313 -6.77 -7.55 0.11
N HIS A 314 -7.47 -6.43 0.30
CA HIS A 314 -8.15 -5.70 -0.79
C HIS A 314 -7.44 -4.40 -1.07
N LEU A 315 -7.10 -4.15 -2.33
CA LEU A 315 -6.48 -2.91 -2.80
C LEU A 315 -7.47 -2.22 -3.74
N TRP A 316 -7.96 -1.04 -3.34
CA TRP A 316 -8.95 -0.29 -4.09
C TRP A 316 -8.24 0.58 -5.13
N VAL A 317 -8.34 0.23 -6.40
CA VAL A 317 -7.76 1.00 -7.50
C VAL A 317 -8.82 1.96 -8.04
N ARG A 318 -8.48 3.24 -8.11
CA ARG A 318 -9.40 4.34 -8.50
C ARG A 318 -8.75 5.23 -9.55
N SER A 319 -9.55 5.89 -10.39
CA SER A 319 -9.11 6.95 -11.29
C SER A 319 -9.82 8.26 -10.96
N PRO A 320 -9.28 9.08 -10.04
CA PRO A 320 -9.88 10.36 -9.71
C PRO A 320 -10.10 11.22 -10.95
N ASP A 321 -11.23 11.92 -11.00
CA ASP A 321 -11.56 12.82 -12.09
C ASP A 321 -10.50 13.92 -12.25
N ALA A 322 -10.03 14.13 -13.47
CA ALA A 322 -9.07 15.19 -13.81
C ALA A 322 -9.58 16.62 -13.47
N GLY A 323 -10.90 16.78 -13.28
CA GLY A 323 -11.55 18.08 -13.03
C GLY A 323 -11.60 18.53 -11.57
N GLY A 324 -11.15 17.73 -10.60
CA GLY A 324 -11.18 18.15 -9.20
C GLY A 324 -10.44 17.19 -8.26
N PRO A 325 -9.34 17.62 -7.61
CA PRO A 325 -8.55 16.78 -6.71
C PRO A 325 -9.28 16.43 -5.40
N THR A 326 -10.55 16.79 -5.24
CA THR A 326 -11.31 16.62 -4.00
C THR A 326 -12.26 15.42 -4.03
N ASN A 327 -12.53 14.82 -5.20
CA ASN A 327 -13.46 13.69 -5.32
C ASN A 327 -12.77 12.40 -5.77
N PHE A 328 -11.86 11.89 -4.94
CA PHE A 328 -11.13 10.63 -5.17
C PHE A 328 -12.03 9.40 -5.25
N TYR A 329 -13.25 9.49 -4.74
CA TYR A 329 -14.20 8.39 -4.66
C TYR A 329 -15.20 8.36 -5.82
N LYS A 330 -15.07 9.26 -6.80
CA LYS A 330 -15.91 9.26 -7.99
C LYS A 330 -15.42 8.21 -8.99
N GLY A 331 -16.36 7.47 -9.57
CA GLY A 331 -16.09 6.33 -10.45
C GLY A 331 -16.22 4.98 -9.72
N ASP A 332 -16.35 3.92 -10.50
CA ASP A 332 -16.50 2.56 -9.98
C ASP A 332 -15.11 1.96 -9.74
N PRO A 333 -14.64 1.79 -8.48
CA PRO A 333 -13.29 1.31 -8.25
C PRO A 333 -13.10 -0.08 -8.84
N THR A 334 -11.85 -0.48 -9.09
CA THR A 334 -11.50 -1.88 -9.31
C THR A 334 -10.77 -2.41 -8.08
N ILE A 335 -11.25 -3.51 -7.51
CA ILE A 335 -10.67 -4.12 -6.30
C ILE A 335 -9.68 -5.21 -6.72
N VAL A 336 -8.40 -5.00 -6.45
CA VAL A 336 -7.40 -6.08 -6.53
C VAL A 336 -7.40 -6.82 -5.19
N SER A 337 -7.90 -8.06 -5.21
CA SER A 337 -8.00 -8.91 -4.02
C SER A 337 -6.92 -9.99 -4.02
N ILE A 338 -6.27 -10.15 -2.88
CA ILE A 338 -5.22 -11.14 -2.66
C ILE A 338 -5.69 -12.08 -1.54
N PHE A 339 -5.87 -13.36 -1.88
CA PHE A 339 -6.28 -14.39 -0.93
C PHE A 339 -5.06 -14.91 -0.16
N THR A 340 -5.00 -14.67 1.14
CA THR A 340 -3.75 -14.77 1.90
C THR A 340 -3.24 -16.20 2.00
N ARG A 341 -4.14 -17.18 2.08
CA ARG A 341 -3.77 -18.62 2.16
C ARG A 341 -3.20 -19.19 0.86
N THR A 342 -3.71 -18.76 -0.29
CA THR A 342 -3.36 -19.33 -1.61
C THR A 342 -2.45 -18.42 -2.42
N GLY A 343 -2.31 -17.16 -1.98
CA GLY A 343 -1.79 -16.04 -2.74
C GLY A 343 -2.47 -15.87 -4.10
N PHE A 344 -3.72 -16.29 -4.27
CA PHE A 344 -4.44 -16.00 -5.50
C PHE A 344 -4.69 -14.49 -5.60
N VAL A 345 -4.47 -13.91 -6.78
CA VAL A 345 -4.63 -12.47 -7.03
C VAL A 345 -5.62 -12.28 -8.17
N GLY A 346 -6.72 -11.59 -7.88
CA GLY A 346 -7.78 -11.28 -8.84
C GLY A 346 -8.16 -9.80 -8.81
N ALA A 347 -8.59 -9.25 -9.95
CA ALA A 347 -9.19 -7.92 -10.03
C ALA A 347 -10.70 -8.05 -10.23
N TYR A 348 -11.49 -7.31 -9.45
CA TYR A 348 -12.95 -7.41 -9.41
C TYR A 348 -13.58 -6.02 -9.44
N SER A 349 -14.74 -5.90 -10.11
CA SER A 349 -15.60 -4.73 -9.94
C SER A 349 -16.44 -4.88 -8.66
N PRO A 350 -16.67 -3.82 -7.86
CA PRO A 350 -17.49 -3.83 -6.65
C PRO A 350 -18.96 -4.15 -6.93
N ASP A 351 -19.44 -3.86 -8.16
CA ASP A 351 -20.85 -3.84 -8.51
C ASP A 351 -21.40 -5.14 -9.09
N GLN A 352 -20.65 -6.24 -8.97
CA GLN A 352 -21.27 -7.55 -9.10
C GLN A 352 -21.52 -8.12 -7.70
N PRO A 353 -22.72 -7.91 -7.11
CA PRO A 353 -23.22 -8.94 -6.21
C PRO A 353 -23.06 -10.26 -6.98
N PRO A 354 -22.51 -11.33 -6.38
CA PRO A 354 -22.24 -12.55 -7.11
C PRO A 354 -23.53 -12.91 -7.83
N LEU A 355 -23.52 -12.80 -9.16
CA LEU A 355 -24.62 -13.28 -9.97
C LEU A 355 -24.74 -14.73 -9.53
N SER A 356 -25.83 -15.04 -8.84
CA SER A 356 -26.08 -16.41 -8.40
C SER A 356 -25.84 -17.28 -9.63
N PRO A 357 -24.99 -18.32 -9.56
CA PRO A 357 -24.63 -19.12 -10.73
C PRO A 357 -25.86 -19.76 -11.40
N TYR A 358 -27.03 -19.69 -10.76
CA TYR A 358 -28.33 -20.13 -11.26
C TYR A 358 -29.16 -19.06 -11.99
N MET A 359 -28.75 -17.79 -12.06
CA MET A 359 -29.50 -16.75 -12.79
C MET A 359 -29.28 -16.76 -14.30
N ALA A 360 -28.24 -17.43 -14.80
CA ALA A 360 -27.96 -17.53 -16.24
C ALA A 360 -28.67 -18.71 -16.95
N ILE A 361 -29.55 -19.44 -16.25
CA ILE A 361 -30.25 -20.64 -16.76
C ILE A 361 -31.78 -20.51 -16.63
N ARG A 362 -32.36 -19.36 -16.99
CA ARG A 362 -33.82 -19.24 -17.14
C ARG A 362 -34.21 -18.66 -18.48
#